data_AF-A0A6L2Q5T6-F1
#
_entry.id   AF-A0A6L2Q5T6-F1
#
_cell.length_a   1.000
_cell.length_b   1.000
_cell.length_c   1.000
_cell.angle_alpha   90.00
_cell.angle_beta   90.00
_cell.angle_gamma   90.00
#
_symmetry.space_group_name_H-M   'P 1'
#
loop_
_entity.id
_entity.type
_entity.pdbx_description
1 polymer ?
#
loop_
_entity_poly.entity_id
_entity_poly.type
_entity_poly.pdbx_seq_one_letter_code
_entity_poly.pdbx_strand_id
1 'polypeptide(L)'
;MNKFDTKAVRALLVTESKFITELLDKRNVPVPGDNDSGKSTYFSVPPDVLFAVRKADGPFEANKNNVMCKLLSDMMNGSSEQTSGVHSKKKAKLLAAHNKGTTRASSLEELHDKLQALRGKKLGYKDKLLKKGLKNRALKKQKKDERRGGKNLIRIGADHDKEFEKKPKPLKPVYNSEGKMVFSKFDFSESGFKDKVKGREERDPHKMLRKIEKQNETLKELEWKGETEKLTEIREKIAWNNALNRSEGVKVKDNPALLKKTIKKERKRKQKSKKNWAARMEGIKNQQEEKQKKRGENIEARKKHVKMNKLKRAAKRGRIIPGF
;
A
#
# COMPACT_ATOMS: atom_id res chain seq x y z
N MET A 1 31.56 -60.75 36.74
CA MET A 1 30.57 -59.78 36.21
C MET A 1 30.48 -58.61 37.17
N ASN A 2 30.97 -57.42 36.79
CA ASN A 2 30.94 -56.24 37.65
C ASN A 2 29.49 -55.76 37.78
N LYS A 3 28.95 -55.79 39.01
CA LYS A 3 27.60 -55.33 39.29
C LYS A 3 27.56 -53.81 39.08
N PHE A 4 26.66 -53.35 38.22
CA PHE A 4 26.47 -51.93 37.92
C PHE A 4 26.09 -51.18 39.20
N ASP A 5 26.93 -50.22 39.62
CA ASP A 5 26.78 -49.57 40.91
C ASP A 5 25.76 -48.43 40.85
N THR A 6 24.49 -48.82 40.95
CA THR A 6 23.34 -47.90 40.88
C THR A 6 23.37 -46.80 41.94
N LYS A 7 24.08 -47.02 43.06
CA LYS A 7 24.24 -46.04 44.14
C LYS A 7 25.16 -44.90 43.71
N ALA A 8 26.26 -45.21 43.02
CA ALA A 8 27.19 -44.23 42.48
C ALA A 8 26.53 -43.35 41.40
N VAL A 9 25.74 -43.96 40.51
CA VAL A 9 25.01 -43.24 39.45
C VAL A 9 23.95 -42.30 40.03
N ARG A 10 23.20 -42.76 41.06
CA ARG A 10 22.24 -41.89 41.76
C ARG A 10 22.93 -40.73 42.48
N ALA A 11 24.08 -40.97 43.10
CA ALA A 11 24.85 -39.91 43.75
C ALA A 11 25.30 -38.84 42.73
N LEU A 12 25.79 -39.28 41.56
CA LEU A 12 26.16 -38.38 40.45
C LEU A 12 24.98 -37.54 39.96
N LEU A 13 23.83 -38.15 39.70
CA LEU A 13 22.61 -37.44 39.27
C LEU A 13 22.13 -36.41 40.31
N VAL A 14 22.26 -36.72 41.60
CA VAL A 14 21.91 -35.79 42.68
C VAL A 14 22.92 -34.63 42.75
N THR A 15 24.22 -34.89 42.56
CA THR A 15 25.23 -33.82 42.52
C THR A 15 25.07 -32.90 41.31
N GLU A 16 24.75 -33.46 40.14
CA GLU A 16 24.52 -32.68 38.92
C GLU A 16 23.25 -31.83 39.02
N SER A 17 22.17 -32.37 39.59
CA SER A 17 20.93 -31.59 39.79
C SER A 17 21.12 -30.43 40.78
N LYS A 18 21.93 -30.62 41.84
CA LYS A 18 22.35 -29.52 42.74
C LYS A 18 23.20 -28.47 42.04
N PHE A 19 24.15 -28.89 41.20
CA PHE A 19 24.98 -27.96 40.44
C PHE A 19 24.16 -27.13 39.43
N ILE A 20 23.19 -27.76 38.76
CA ILE A 20 22.30 -27.09 37.81
C ILE A 20 21.40 -26.07 38.51
N THR A 21 20.85 -26.42 39.68
CA THR A 21 20.01 -25.50 40.47
C THR A 21 20.81 -24.30 40.98
N GLU A 22 22.03 -24.50 41.49
CA GLU A 22 22.91 -23.38 41.87
C GLU A 22 23.28 -22.47 40.68
N LEU A 23 23.44 -23.02 39.48
CA LEU A 23 23.69 -22.24 38.26
C LEU A 23 22.48 -21.41 37.83
N LEU A 24 21.27 -21.91 38.06
CA LEU A 24 20.01 -21.23 37.77
C LEU A 24 19.75 -20.11 38.78
N ASP A 25 20.03 -20.32 40.06
CA ASP A 25 19.88 -19.30 41.11
C ASP A 25 20.89 -18.15 40.97
N LYS A 26 22.10 -18.44 40.49
CA LYS A 26 23.12 -17.40 40.19
C LYS A 26 22.79 -16.57 38.95
N ARG A 27 21.91 -17.05 38.07
CA ARG A 27 21.36 -16.27 36.96
C ARG A 27 20.07 -15.61 37.42
N ASN A 28 20.20 -14.44 38.03
CA ASN A 28 19.07 -13.60 38.40
C ASN A 28 18.35 -13.09 37.13
N VAL A 29 17.46 -13.92 36.57
CA VAL A 29 16.58 -13.54 35.45
C VAL A 29 15.35 -12.87 36.08
N PRO A 30 15.08 -11.59 35.78
CA PRO A 30 13.91 -10.92 36.34
C PRO A 30 12.64 -11.62 35.84
N VAL A 31 11.93 -12.30 36.75
CA VAL A 31 10.57 -12.78 36.49
C VAL A 31 9.66 -11.55 36.52
N PRO A 32 8.87 -11.28 35.46
CA PRO A 32 7.89 -10.21 35.49
C PRO A 32 6.83 -10.56 36.53
N GLY A 33 6.81 -9.82 37.64
CA GLY A 33 5.77 -9.97 38.65
C GLY A 33 4.43 -9.48 38.11
N ASP A 34 3.43 -10.36 38.17
CA ASP A 34 2.03 -9.98 38.14
C ASP A 34 1.75 -9.14 39.39
N ASN A 35 1.66 -7.83 39.24
CA ASN A 35 1.06 -6.95 40.24
C ASN A 35 0.35 -5.78 39.53
N ASP A 36 -0.98 -5.91 39.46
CA ASP A 36 -1.91 -4.81 39.30
C ASP A 36 -1.68 -3.77 40.41
N SER A 37 -1.21 -2.59 40.04
CA SER A 37 -1.66 -1.34 40.68
C SER A 37 -1.38 -0.17 39.75
N GLY A 38 -2.47 0.50 39.35
CA GLY A 38 -2.44 1.57 38.38
C GLY A 38 -1.58 2.76 38.83
N LYS A 39 -0.78 3.26 37.89
CA LYS A 39 -0.47 4.69 37.65
C LYS A 39 0.39 4.78 36.39
N SER A 40 -0.23 4.62 35.22
CA SER A 40 0.37 5.05 33.95
C SER A 40 0.03 6.52 33.77
N THR A 41 1.03 7.37 33.99
CA THR A 41 1.00 8.80 33.68
C THR A 41 0.89 8.98 32.17
N TYR A 42 -0.33 9.07 31.67
CA TYR A 42 -0.63 9.53 30.32
C TYR A 42 -0.39 11.04 30.26
N PHE A 43 0.68 11.44 29.57
CA PHE A 43 0.81 12.79 29.05
C PHE A 43 -0.28 12.98 27.99
N SER A 44 -1.34 13.69 28.36
CA SER A 44 -2.42 14.11 27.47
C SER A 44 -1.88 15.13 26.48
N VAL A 45 -1.78 14.75 25.20
CA VAL A 45 -1.48 15.69 24.11
C VAL A 45 -2.81 16.03 23.41
N PRO A 46 -3.18 17.33 23.31
CA PRO A 46 -4.44 17.77 22.73
C PRO A 46 -4.61 17.35 21.26
N PRO A 47 -5.82 17.01 20.81
CA PRO A 47 -6.08 16.62 19.43
C PRO A 47 -6.38 17.86 18.59
N ASP A 48 -5.37 18.67 18.26
CA ASP A 48 -5.52 19.71 17.23
C ASP A 48 -4.17 20.20 16.68
N VAL A 49 -3.51 19.37 15.87
CA VAL A 49 -2.59 19.87 14.82
C VAL A 49 -2.64 18.96 13.61
N LEU A 50 -3.51 19.31 12.66
CA LEU A 50 -3.50 18.80 11.29
C LEU A 50 -2.23 19.29 10.57
N PHE A 51 -1.29 18.38 10.27
CA PHE A 51 -0.32 18.61 9.19
C PHE A 51 -0.46 17.53 8.12
N ALA A 52 -1.03 17.94 6.99
CA ALA A 52 -1.20 17.14 5.79
C ALA A 52 0.16 16.91 5.10
N VAL A 53 0.58 15.66 4.99
CA VAL A 53 1.58 15.23 4.00
C VAL A 53 0.96 14.18 3.09
N ARG A 54 0.58 14.62 1.88
CA ARG A 54 0.22 13.77 0.74
C ARG A 54 1.40 12.86 0.37
N LYS A 55 1.17 11.56 0.36
CA LYS A 55 1.79 10.64 -0.59
C LYS A 55 0.70 10.09 -1.51
N ALA A 56 0.87 10.37 -2.80
CA ALA A 56 0.09 9.75 -3.86
C ALA A 56 0.77 8.42 -4.22
N ASP A 57 0.03 7.33 -4.10
CA ASP A 57 0.40 6.03 -4.66
C ASP A 57 -0.73 5.59 -5.60
N GLY A 58 -0.38 5.46 -6.88
CA GLY A 58 -0.79 4.39 -7.82
C GLY A 58 -2.26 4.21 -8.24
N PRO A 59 -2.54 4.02 -9.55
CA PRO A 59 -3.89 3.76 -10.04
C PRO A 59 -4.37 2.35 -9.66
N PHE A 60 -5.54 2.28 -9.03
CA PHE A 60 -6.27 1.04 -8.75
C PHE A 60 -7.16 0.72 -9.96
N GLU A 61 -6.96 -0.45 -10.57
CA GLU A 61 -7.76 -0.97 -11.69
C GLU A 61 -9.25 -1.04 -11.33
N ALA A 62 -10.05 -0.29 -12.09
CA ALA A 62 -11.50 -0.35 -12.00
C ALA A 62 -12.01 -1.60 -12.73
N ASN A 63 -12.71 -2.46 -11.99
CA ASN A 63 -13.47 -3.59 -12.52
C ASN A 63 -14.66 -3.08 -13.35
N LYS A 64 -14.70 -3.48 -14.63
CA LYS A 64 -15.59 -2.98 -15.70
C LYS A 64 -16.98 -3.62 -15.72
N ASN A 65 -17.70 -3.65 -14.60
CA ASN A 65 -19.12 -4.00 -14.63
C ASN A 65 -19.93 -2.82 -14.07
N ASN A 66 -20.19 -1.81 -14.91
CA ASN A 66 -21.09 -0.73 -14.53
C ASN A 66 -21.93 -0.23 -15.72
N VAL A 67 -23.07 -0.89 -15.92
CA VAL A 67 -24.15 -0.47 -16.83
C VAL A 67 -24.70 0.92 -16.43
N MET A 68 -24.46 1.38 -15.20
CA MET A 68 -24.88 2.72 -14.73
C MET A 68 -23.99 3.88 -15.21
N CYS A 69 -22.78 3.62 -15.71
CA CYS A 69 -21.91 4.70 -16.19
C CYS A 69 -22.27 5.18 -17.61
N LYS A 70 -22.97 4.36 -18.40
CA LYS A 70 -23.33 4.72 -19.79
C LYS A 70 -24.56 5.63 -19.84
N LEU A 71 -25.57 5.34 -19.03
CA LEU A 71 -26.78 6.16 -18.93
C LEU A 71 -26.54 7.58 -18.40
N LEU A 72 -25.57 7.78 -17.50
CA LEU A 72 -25.22 9.12 -16.99
C LEU A 72 -24.40 9.95 -17.99
N SER A 73 -23.73 9.31 -18.95
CA SER A 73 -22.91 10.00 -19.95
C SER A 73 -23.74 10.54 -21.11
N ASP A 74 -24.83 9.85 -21.47
CA ASP A 74 -25.69 10.23 -22.59
C ASP A 74 -26.64 11.39 -22.24
N MET A 75 -26.95 11.59 -20.95
CA MET A 75 -27.79 12.71 -20.48
C MET A 75 -27.06 14.05 -20.35
N MET A 76 -25.72 14.09 -20.49
CA MET A 76 -24.93 15.33 -20.31
C MET A 76 -24.37 15.92 -21.61
N ASN A 77 -24.59 15.29 -22.77
CA ASN A 77 -24.08 15.74 -24.07
C ASN A 77 -25.12 16.46 -24.93
N GLY A 78 -25.95 17.31 -24.30
CA GLY A 78 -26.85 18.23 -25.00
C GLY A 78 -26.52 19.68 -24.63
N SER A 79 -25.97 20.42 -25.60
CA SER A 79 -25.82 21.90 -25.60
C SER A 79 -24.58 22.48 -24.90
N SER A 80 -23.58 22.86 -25.69
CA SER A 80 -23.00 24.22 -25.71
C SER A 80 -21.72 24.25 -26.57
N GLU A 81 -21.89 24.65 -27.82
CA GLU A 81 -20.81 25.13 -28.66
C GLU A 81 -20.35 26.54 -28.23
N GLN A 82 -19.03 26.74 -28.28
CA GLN A 82 -18.31 28.01 -28.39
C GLN A 82 -18.31 28.97 -27.18
N THR A 83 -17.18 29.01 -26.45
CA THR A 83 -16.45 30.22 -25.99
C THR A 83 -15.40 29.85 -24.92
N SER A 84 -14.21 29.37 -25.31
CA SER A 84 -13.13 29.11 -24.32
C SER A 84 -11.70 29.40 -24.78
N GLY A 85 -11.51 30.09 -25.90
CA GLY A 85 -10.18 30.35 -26.47
C GLY A 85 -9.36 31.49 -25.84
N VAL A 86 -9.99 32.46 -25.16
CA VAL A 86 -9.32 33.73 -24.84
C VAL A 86 -8.85 33.85 -23.37
N HIS A 87 -9.50 33.16 -22.43
CA HIS A 87 -9.15 33.27 -20.99
C HIS A 87 -8.00 32.34 -20.53
N SER A 88 -7.71 31.28 -21.28
CA SER A 88 -6.59 30.37 -20.96
C SER A 88 -5.22 31.02 -21.28
N LYS A 89 -5.10 31.75 -22.39
CA LYS A 89 -3.84 32.38 -22.82
C LYS A 89 -3.40 33.51 -21.89
N LYS A 90 -4.31 34.33 -21.37
CA LYS A 90 -3.98 35.38 -20.37
C LYS A 90 -3.53 34.79 -19.03
N LYS A 91 -4.14 33.70 -18.56
CA LYS A 91 -3.76 33.01 -17.32
C LYS A 91 -2.40 32.30 -17.45
N ALA A 92 -2.12 31.68 -18.59
CA ALA A 92 -0.81 31.09 -18.89
C ALA A 92 0.30 32.15 -19.03
N LYS A 93 0.01 33.30 -19.65
CA LYS A 93 0.97 34.42 -19.80
C LYS A 93 1.28 35.13 -18.46
N LEU A 94 0.31 35.24 -17.56
CA LEU A 94 0.50 35.78 -16.19
C LEU A 94 1.31 34.83 -15.28
N LEU A 95 1.11 33.51 -15.40
CA LEU A 95 1.90 32.50 -14.68
C LEU A 95 3.33 32.37 -15.24
N ALA A 96 3.53 32.58 -16.54
CA ALA A 96 4.86 32.63 -17.16
C ALA A 96 5.65 33.90 -16.79
N ALA A 97 4.98 35.05 -16.65
CA ALA A 97 5.61 36.31 -16.24
C ALA A 97 6.11 36.29 -14.78
N HIS A 98 5.41 35.60 -13.87
CA HIS A 98 5.81 35.45 -12.47
C HIS A 98 7.02 34.53 -12.22
N ASN A 99 7.50 33.80 -13.24
CA ASN A 99 8.60 32.84 -13.11
C ASN A 99 9.87 33.24 -13.90
N LYS A 100 9.95 34.48 -14.40
CA LYS A 100 11.07 34.96 -15.24
C LYS A 100 12.44 35.08 -14.54
N GLY A 101 12.56 34.67 -13.28
CA GLY A 101 13.83 34.68 -12.53
C GLY A 101 14.25 33.36 -11.90
N THR A 102 13.46 32.28 -12.01
CA THR A 102 13.80 31.00 -11.37
C THR A 102 13.61 29.83 -12.34
N THR A 103 14.52 29.69 -13.30
CA THR A 103 14.63 28.43 -14.04
C THR A 103 14.97 27.31 -13.05
N ARG A 104 14.09 26.31 -13.00
CA ARG A 104 14.24 25.12 -12.16
C ARG A 104 15.51 24.39 -12.59
N ALA A 105 16.49 24.27 -11.69
CA ALA A 105 17.74 23.55 -11.98
C ALA A 105 17.44 22.12 -12.48
N SER A 106 17.99 21.79 -13.64
CA SER A 106 17.73 20.59 -14.41
C SER A 106 18.75 19.47 -14.10
N SER A 107 20.01 19.86 -13.93
CA SER A 107 21.15 19.00 -13.57
C SER A 107 21.54 19.07 -12.08
N LEU A 108 22.30 18.07 -11.61
CA LEU A 108 22.92 18.06 -10.27
C LEU A 108 24.01 19.15 -10.20
N GLU A 109 24.77 19.28 -11.28
CA GLU A 109 25.85 20.27 -11.44
C GLU A 109 25.33 21.70 -11.32
N GLU A 110 24.27 22.05 -12.07
CA GLU A 110 23.59 23.36 -11.96
C GLU A 110 23.11 23.67 -10.52
N LEU A 111 22.81 22.64 -9.73
CA LEU A 111 22.37 22.81 -8.34
C LEU A 111 23.56 23.01 -7.38
N HIS A 112 24.72 22.44 -7.70
CA HIS A 112 25.97 22.66 -6.97
C HIS A 112 26.51 24.08 -7.21
N ASP A 113 26.49 24.53 -8.47
CA ASP A 113 26.92 25.88 -8.84
C ASP A 113 26.05 26.96 -8.18
N LYS A 114 24.74 26.75 -8.13
CA LYS A 114 23.81 27.63 -7.42
C LYS A 114 24.07 27.65 -5.91
N LEU A 115 24.50 26.54 -5.31
CA LEU A 115 24.88 26.51 -3.88
C LEU A 115 26.23 27.22 -3.63
N GLN A 116 27.16 27.11 -4.56
CA GLN A 116 28.47 27.75 -4.51
C GLN A 116 28.36 29.27 -4.70
N ALA A 117 27.51 29.75 -5.60
CA ALA A 117 27.21 31.18 -5.78
C ALA A 117 26.58 31.86 -4.54
N LEU A 118 25.95 31.07 -3.66
CA LEU A 118 25.39 31.49 -2.37
C LEU A 118 26.34 31.20 -1.19
N ARG A 119 27.58 30.79 -1.46
CA ARG A 119 28.65 30.62 -0.47
C ARG A 119 29.45 31.93 -0.41
N GLY A 120 29.68 32.47 0.79
CA GLY A 120 30.44 33.71 1.00
C GLY A 120 29.64 35.02 1.02
N LYS A 121 28.38 35.06 0.57
CA LYS A 121 27.51 36.26 0.66
C LYS A 121 26.78 36.31 2.01
N LYS A 122 26.58 37.50 2.62
CA LYS A 122 25.67 37.66 3.78
C LYS A 122 24.23 37.49 3.29
N LEU A 123 23.67 36.29 3.53
CA LEU A 123 22.36 35.89 3.05
C LEU A 123 21.23 36.41 3.93
N GLY A 124 20.19 36.97 3.32
CA GLY A 124 18.94 37.32 4.00
C GLY A 124 18.14 36.08 4.43
N TYR A 125 17.04 36.28 5.17
CA TYR A 125 16.19 35.18 5.65
C TYR A 125 15.61 34.32 4.51
N LYS A 126 15.16 34.97 3.42
CA LYS A 126 14.62 34.29 2.22
C LYS A 126 15.70 33.44 1.53
N ASP A 127 16.92 33.95 1.43
CA ASP A 127 18.03 33.23 0.77
C ASP A 127 18.54 32.05 1.62
N LYS A 128 18.51 32.18 2.95
CA LYS A 128 18.78 31.05 3.86
C LYS A 128 17.78 29.91 3.67
N LEU A 129 16.50 30.24 3.45
CA LEU A 129 15.45 29.25 3.20
C LEU A 129 15.65 28.56 1.85
N LEU A 130 16.02 29.31 0.81
CA LEU A 130 16.36 28.77 -0.52
C LEU A 130 17.59 27.85 -0.46
N LYS A 131 18.64 28.26 0.25
CA LYS A 131 19.85 27.45 0.46
C LYS A 131 19.54 26.13 1.17
N LYS A 132 18.69 26.14 2.22
CA LYS A 132 18.22 24.92 2.89
C LYS A 132 17.42 24.01 1.94
N GLY A 133 16.53 24.59 1.13
CA GLY A 133 15.75 23.86 0.13
C GLY A 133 16.62 23.18 -0.94
N LEU A 134 17.65 23.88 -1.43
CA LEU A 134 18.60 23.36 -2.42
C LEU A 134 19.44 22.22 -1.83
N LYS A 135 19.98 22.37 -0.61
CA LYS A 135 20.75 21.31 0.07
C LYS A 135 19.95 20.03 0.25
N ASN A 136 18.71 20.13 0.73
CA ASN A 136 17.83 18.96 0.90
C ASN A 136 17.51 18.27 -0.43
N ARG A 137 17.39 19.05 -1.52
CA ARG A 137 17.15 18.51 -2.85
C ARG A 137 18.40 17.81 -3.43
N ALA A 138 19.60 18.35 -3.19
CA ALA A 138 20.86 17.70 -3.53
C ALA A 138 20.96 16.32 -2.87
N LEU A 139 20.77 16.27 -1.54
CA LEU A 139 20.82 15.04 -0.76
C LEU A 139 19.81 14.00 -1.25
N LYS A 140 18.60 14.44 -1.61
CA LYS A 140 17.54 13.55 -2.12
C LYS A 140 17.84 13.00 -3.52
N LYS A 141 18.53 13.77 -4.37
CA LYS A 141 19.02 13.32 -5.69
C LYS A 141 20.14 12.30 -5.51
N GLN A 142 21.16 12.63 -4.72
CA GLN A 142 22.28 11.72 -4.41
C GLN A 142 21.79 10.37 -3.86
N LYS A 143 20.93 10.38 -2.83
CA LYS A 143 20.35 9.15 -2.26
C LYS A 143 19.49 8.36 -3.26
N LYS A 144 18.88 9.03 -4.24
CA LYS A 144 18.12 8.36 -5.31
C LYS A 144 19.06 7.69 -6.30
N ASP A 145 20.17 8.35 -6.63
CA ASP A 145 21.17 7.84 -7.56
C ASP A 145 21.97 6.69 -6.93
N GLU A 146 22.32 6.76 -5.64
CA GLU A 146 22.87 5.64 -4.86
C GLU A 146 21.95 4.41 -4.86
N ARG A 147 20.64 4.62 -4.65
CA ARG A 147 19.65 3.53 -4.70
C ARG A 147 19.45 2.95 -6.10
N ARG A 148 19.81 3.70 -7.15
CA ARG A 148 19.79 3.23 -8.55
C ARG A 148 21.09 2.51 -8.89
N GLY A 149 22.24 3.05 -8.48
CA GLY A 149 23.56 2.43 -8.61
C GLY A 149 23.64 1.09 -7.88
N GLY A 150 23.17 1.01 -6.64
CA GLY A 150 23.11 -0.24 -5.88
C GLY A 150 22.21 -1.31 -6.51
N LYS A 151 21.14 -0.91 -7.22
CA LYS A 151 20.30 -1.85 -7.97
C LYS A 151 20.97 -2.35 -9.26
N ASN A 152 21.86 -1.56 -9.84
CA ASN A 152 22.61 -1.96 -11.02
C ASN A 152 23.79 -2.86 -10.64
N LEU A 153 24.49 -2.62 -9.53
CA LEU A 153 25.53 -3.52 -9.01
C LEU A 153 24.97 -4.88 -8.56
N ILE A 154 23.80 -4.93 -7.91
CA ILE A 154 23.14 -6.19 -7.54
C ILE A 154 22.70 -6.99 -8.79
N ARG A 155 22.45 -6.32 -9.92
CA ARG A 155 22.15 -6.99 -11.20
C ARG A 155 23.39 -7.49 -11.95
N ILE A 156 24.55 -6.84 -11.76
CA ILE A 156 25.81 -7.25 -12.41
C ILE A 156 26.51 -8.35 -11.60
N GLY A 157 26.40 -8.34 -10.26
CA GLY A 157 27.03 -9.36 -9.40
C GLY A 157 26.29 -10.70 -9.27
N ALA A 158 25.15 -10.88 -9.93
CA ALA A 158 24.35 -12.11 -9.83
C ALA A 158 24.40 -13.00 -11.09
N ASP A 159 25.06 -12.56 -12.16
CA ASP A 159 25.12 -13.27 -13.45
C ASP A 159 26.54 -13.23 -14.04
N HIS A 160 27.57 -13.56 -13.25
CA HIS A 160 28.96 -13.63 -13.72
C HIS A 160 29.54 -15.04 -13.85
N ASP A 161 28.67 -16.04 -14.09
CA ASP A 161 29.07 -17.37 -14.57
C ASP A 161 28.15 -17.80 -15.71
N LYS A 162 28.42 -17.27 -16.91
CA LYS A 162 28.19 -17.86 -18.24
C LYS A 162 28.33 -16.77 -19.31
N GLU A 163 29.55 -16.64 -19.80
CA GLU A 163 29.84 -16.00 -21.07
C GLU A 163 29.15 -16.81 -22.18
N PHE A 164 28.00 -16.32 -22.62
CA PHE A 164 27.36 -16.77 -23.85
C PHE A 164 27.04 -15.52 -24.66
N GLU A 165 27.74 -15.36 -25.78
CA GLU A 165 27.51 -14.30 -26.76
C GLU A 165 26.02 -14.23 -27.14
N LYS A 166 25.27 -13.30 -26.54
CA LYS A 166 23.90 -13.01 -26.96
C LYS A 166 23.95 -12.02 -28.11
N LYS A 167 24.05 -12.52 -29.34
CA LYS A 167 23.55 -11.77 -30.50
C LYS A 167 22.06 -11.46 -30.27
N PRO A 168 21.60 -10.22 -30.49
CA PRO A 168 20.19 -9.89 -30.33
C PRO A 168 19.39 -10.64 -31.40
N LYS A 169 18.58 -11.62 -30.98
CA LYS A 169 17.66 -12.30 -31.90
C LYS A 169 16.71 -11.24 -32.49
N PRO A 170 16.45 -11.24 -33.81
CA PRO A 170 15.46 -10.33 -34.39
C PRO A 170 14.10 -10.61 -33.75
N LEU A 171 13.52 -9.57 -33.16
CA LEU A 171 12.19 -9.66 -32.54
C LEU A 171 11.17 -9.89 -33.66
N LYS A 172 10.41 -10.98 -33.57
CA LYS A 172 9.31 -11.26 -34.50
C LYS A 172 8.30 -10.12 -34.41
N PRO A 173 7.75 -9.64 -35.54
CA PRO A 173 6.71 -8.61 -35.54
C PRO A 173 5.48 -9.11 -34.77
N VAL A 174 4.99 -8.28 -33.85
CA VAL A 174 3.79 -8.55 -33.04
C VAL A 174 2.57 -8.07 -33.82
N TYR A 175 1.56 -8.94 -33.94
CA TYR A 175 0.32 -8.64 -34.65
C TYR A 175 -0.84 -8.52 -33.66
N ASN A 176 -1.75 -7.56 -33.87
CA ASN A 176 -3.00 -7.48 -33.12
C ASN A 176 -3.96 -8.62 -33.50
N SER A 177 -5.08 -8.75 -32.78
CA SER A 177 -6.18 -9.69 -33.09
C SER A 177 -6.77 -9.51 -34.51
N GLU A 178 -6.55 -8.36 -35.14
CA GLU A 178 -6.95 -8.05 -36.53
C GLU A 178 -5.85 -8.37 -37.55
N GLY A 179 -4.75 -9.02 -37.14
CA GLY A 179 -3.64 -9.38 -38.04
C GLY A 179 -2.76 -8.20 -38.48
N LYS A 180 -2.95 -7.00 -37.93
CA LYS A 180 -2.14 -5.81 -38.22
C LYS A 180 -0.89 -5.78 -37.35
N MET A 181 0.27 -5.51 -37.95
CA MET A 181 1.54 -5.37 -37.24
C MET A 181 1.51 -4.13 -36.35
N VAL A 182 1.81 -4.29 -35.05
CA VAL A 182 1.79 -3.19 -34.09
C VAL A 182 3.15 -3.04 -33.42
N PHE A 183 3.72 -1.85 -33.53
CA PHE A 183 5.01 -1.45 -32.97
C PHE A 183 5.00 -1.21 -31.44
N SER A 184 3.93 -1.61 -30.76
CA SER A 184 3.79 -1.49 -29.30
C SER A 184 4.66 -2.55 -28.62
N LYS A 185 5.39 -2.15 -27.56
CA LYS A 185 6.12 -3.08 -26.68
C LYS A 185 5.21 -4.01 -25.87
N PHE A 186 3.90 -3.73 -25.88
CA PHE A 186 2.88 -4.47 -25.15
C PHE A 186 1.91 -5.08 -26.15
N ASP A 187 1.79 -6.40 -26.08
CA ASP A 187 0.82 -7.18 -26.82
C ASP A 187 -0.44 -7.36 -25.97
N PHE A 188 -1.60 -7.04 -26.54
CA PHE A 188 -2.91 -7.20 -25.91
C PHE A 188 -3.73 -8.33 -26.56
N SER A 189 -3.19 -8.99 -27.59
CA SER A 189 -3.96 -9.85 -28.50
C SER A 189 -4.18 -11.27 -27.99
N GLU A 190 -3.46 -11.72 -26.98
CA GLU A 190 -3.67 -13.05 -26.43
C GLU A 190 -3.66 -12.99 -24.90
N SER A 191 -4.68 -13.63 -24.32
CA SER A 191 -4.73 -14.04 -22.93
C SER A 191 -3.37 -14.60 -22.51
N GLY A 192 -2.54 -13.71 -21.96
CA GLY A 192 -1.14 -13.99 -21.67
C GLY A 192 -1.04 -15.31 -20.95
N PHE A 193 -0.24 -16.20 -21.53
CA PHE A 193 0.32 -17.40 -20.93
C PHE A 193 -0.14 -17.57 -19.48
N LYS A 194 -1.21 -18.35 -19.31
CA LYS A 194 -1.39 -19.13 -18.08
C LYS A 194 -0.27 -20.17 -18.07
N ASP A 195 0.97 -19.71 -17.99
CA ASP A 195 2.01 -20.44 -17.32
C ASP A 195 1.44 -20.63 -15.92
N LYS A 196 0.72 -21.73 -15.75
CA LYS A 196 0.47 -22.32 -14.44
C LYS A 196 1.87 -22.36 -13.87
N VAL A 197 2.15 -21.47 -12.93
CA VAL A 197 3.45 -21.41 -12.26
C VAL A 197 3.52 -22.71 -11.46
N LYS A 198 3.90 -23.80 -12.14
CA LYS A 198 3.84 -25.19 -11.68
C LYS A 198 4.82 -25.47 -10.53
N GLY A 199 5.48 -24.44 -10.00
CA GLY A 199 6.43 -24.53 -8.90
C GLY A 199 6.22 -23.54 -7.77
N ARG A 200 5.11 -22.78 -7.73
CA ARG A 200 4.78 -21.99 -6.52
C ARG A 200 3.75 -22.75 -5.71
N GLU A 201 4.17 -23.24 -4.55
CA GLU A 201 3.27 -23.80 -3.54
C GLU A 201 2.04 -22.90 -3.34
N GLU A 202 0.87 -23.52 -3.22
CA GLU A 202 -0.42 -22.84 -3.04
C GLU A 202 -0.37 -21.94 -1.79
N ARG A 203 -0.28 -20.62 -1.97
CA ARG A 203 -0.13 -19.66 -0.86
C ARG A 203 -1.43 -19.22 -0.22
N ASP A 204 -2.58 -19.61 -0.79
CA ASP A 204 -3.90 -19.22 -0.29
C ASP A 204 -4.19 -19.87 1.07
N PRO A 205 -4.37 -19.07 2.16
CA PRO A 205 -4.67 -19.60 3.48
C PRO A 205 -5.91 -20.48 3.54
N HIS A 206 -6.93 -20.20 2.70
CA HIS A 206 -8.17 -20.98 2.68
C HIS A 206 -7.95 -22.38 2.14
N LYS A 207 -7.24 -22.49 1.01
CA LYS A 207 -6.92 -23.78 0.41
C LYS A 207 -5.94 -24.57 1.27
N MET A 208 -4.95 -23.91 1.88
CA MET A 208 -4.03 -24.56 2.81
C MET A 208 -4.78 -25.18 3.99
N LEU A 209 -5.72 -24.43 4.58
CA LEU A 209 -6.54 -24.93 5.68
C LEU A 209 -7.37 -26.15 5.24
N ARG A 210 -8.01 -26.10 4.07
CA ARG A 210 -8.76 -27.24 3.52
C ARG A 210 -7.89 -28.47 3.28
N LYS A 211 -6.64 -28.31 2.85
CA LYS A 211 -5.71 -29.43 2.66
C LYS A 211 -5.40 -30.10 4.01
N ILE A 212 -5.09 -29.30 5.03
CA ILE A 212 -4.81 -29.80 6.39
C ILE A 212 -6.05 -30.48 6.99
N GLU A 213 -7.23 -29.90 6.80
CA GLU A 213 -8.50 -30.49 7.27
C GLU A 213 -8.74 -31.86 6.63
N LYS A 214 -8.60 -31.96 5.30
CA LYS A 214 -8.70 -33.24 4.58
C LYS A 214 -7.66 -34.27 5.03
N GLN A 215 -6.41 -33.85 5.24
CA GLN A 215 -5.36 -34.75 5.75
C GLN A 215 -5.73 -35.27 7.15
N ASN A 216 -6.20 -34.40 8.03
CA ASN A 216 -6.63 -34.81 9.37
C ASN A 216 -7.87 -35.71 9.33
N GLU A 217 -8.81 -35.48 8.41
CA GLU A 217 -9.96 -36.36 8.18
C GLU A 217 -9.50 -37.76 7.75
N THR A 218 -8.60 -37.85 6.78
CA THR A 218 -8.06 -39.15 6.34
C THR A 218 -7.33 -39.90 7.47
N LEU A 219 -6.57 -39.19 8.32
CA LEU A 219 -5.93 -39.81 9.48
C LEU A 219 -6.95 -40.32 10.51
N LYS A 220 -8.00 -39.54 10.78
CA LYS A 220 -9.10 -39.95 11.68
C LYS A 220 -9.89 -41.13 11.14
N GLU A 221 -10.11 -41.20 9.84
CA GLU A 221 -10.78 -42.33 9.20
C GLU A 221 -9.97 -43.62 9.35
N LEU A 222 -8.64 -43.55 9.22
CA LEU A 222 -7.75 -44.70 9.44
C LEU A 222 -7.68 -45.10 10.93
N GLU A 223 -7.68 -44.12 11.83
CA GLU A 223 -7.81 -44.35 13.28
C GLU A 223 -9.11 -45.08 13.61
N TRP A 224 -10.23 -44.63 13.04
CA TRP A 224 -11.54 -45.26 13.26
C TRP A 224 -11.60 -46.69 12.72
N LYS A 225 -10.94 -46.96 11.58
CA LYS A 225 -10.85 -48.30 10.99
C LYS A 225 -9.92 -49.25 11.75
N GLY A 226 -9.14 -48.75 12.72
CA GLY A 226 -8.23 -49.56 13.52
C GLY A 226 -6.91 -49.94 12.83
N GLU A 227 -6.57 -49.31 11.69
CA GLU A 227 -5.34 -49.58 10.95
C GLU A 227 -4.15 -48.78 11.54
N THR A 228 -3.68 -49.19 12.72
CA THR A 228 -2.65 -48.47 13.48
C THR A 228 -1.29 -48.40 12.79
N GLU A 229 -0.85 -49.49 12.14
CA GLU A 229 0.44 -49.56 11.44
C GLU A 229 0.51 -48.59 10.25
N LYS A 230 -0.54 -48.57 9.42
CA LYS A 230 -0.62 -47.64 8.28
C LYS A 230 -0.68 -46.19 8.75
N LEU A 231 -1.38 -45.93 9.86
CA LEU A 231 -1.46 -44.61 10.46
C LEU A 231 -0.08 -44.12 10.93
N THR A 232 0.69 -44.97 11.63
CA THR A 232 2.04 -44.62 12.09
C THR A 232 2.96 -44.36 10.91
N GLU A 233 2.92 -45.22 9.88
CA GLU A 233 3.70 -45.00 8.66
C GLU A 233 3.37 -43.67 7.96
N ILE A 234 2.08 -43.32 7.83
CA ILE A 234 1.68 -42.07 7.18
C ILE A 234 2.13 -40.88 8.02
N ARG A 235 1.97 -40.93 9.36
CA ARG A 235 2.43 -39.87 10.26
C ARG A 235 3.95 -39.67 10.19
N GLU A 236 4.71 -40.76 10.17
CA GLU A 236 6.16 -40.73 10.00
C GLU A 236 6.56 -40.17 8.64
N LYS A 237 5.95 -40.63 7.54
CA LYS A 237 6.17 -40.09 6.20
C LYS A 237 5.90 -38.58 6.15
N ILE A 238 4.81 -38.11 6.77
CA ILE A 238 4.50 -36.68 6.86
C ILE A 238 5.58 -35.95 7.66
N ALA A 239 5.97 -36.46 8.82
CA ALA A 239 6.97 -35.85 9.69
C ALA A 239 8.34 -35.73 8.99
N TRP A 240 8.79 -36.78 8.30
CA TRP A 240 10.03 -36.80 7.54
C TRP A 240 10.00 -35.83 6.34
N ASN A 241 8.94 -35.84 5.54
CA ASN A 241 8.79 -34.88 4.44
C ASN A 241 8.80 -33.43 4.97
N ASN A 242 8.13 -33.20 6.09
CA ASN A 242 8.10 -31.90 6.74
C ASN A 242 9.45 -31.47 7.33
N ALA A 243 10.29 -32.39 7.78
CA ALA A 243 11.65 -32.13 8.20
C ALA A 243 12.55 -31.81 6.99
N LEU A 244 12.46 -32.60 5.92
CA LEU A 244 13.18 -32.39 4.67
C LEU A 244 12.86 -31.03 4.05
N ASN A 245 11.58 -30.70 3.89
CA ASN A 245 11.14 -29.40 3.36
C ASN A 245 11.68 -28.23 4.20
N ARG A 246 11.71 -28.37 5.54
CA ARG A 246 12.29 -27.34 6.42
C ARG A 246 13.80 -27.21 6.22
N SER A 247 14.51 -28.33 6.05
CA SER A 247 15.95 -28.34 5.79
C SER A 247 16.33 -27.74 4.43
N GLU A 248 15.49 -27.94 3.41
CA GLU A 248 15.62 -27.31 2.09
C GLU A 248 15.37 -25.79 2.15
N GLY A 249 14.77 -25.29 3.23
CA GLY A 249 14.43 -23.87 3.43
C GLY A 249 13.00 -23.51 3.01
N VAL A 250 12.17 -24.50 2.68
CA VAL A 250 10.74 -24.31 2.40
C VAL A 250 9.99 -24.00 3.70
N LYS A 251 9.20 -22.92 3.67
CA LYS A 251 8.41 -22.48 4.84
C LYS A 251 7.11 -23.28 4.94
N VAL A 252 7.18 -24.42 5.61
CA VAL A 252 6.04 -25.31 5.90
C VAL A 252 5.01 -24.61 6.82
N LYS A 253 3.74 -24.50 6.39
CA LYS A 253 2.68 -23.71 7.07
C LYS A 253 1.47 -24.57 7.46
N ASP A 254 1.71 -25.59 8.26
CA ASP A 254 0.71 -26.64 8.50
C ASP A 254 -0.18 -26.38 9.73
N ASN A 255 0.04 -25.27 10.45
CA ASN A 255 -0.69 -24.97 11.70
C ASN A 255 -2.11 -24.43 11.43
N PRO A 256 -3.19 -25.20 11.72
CA PRO A 256 -4.56 -24.81 11.36
C PRO A 256 -5.03 -23.58 12.13
N ALA A 257 -4.65 -23.43 13.40
CA ALA A 257 -5.01 -22.28 14.23
C ALA A 257 -4.43 -20.95 13.68
N LEU A 258 -3.20 -20.98 13.16
CA LEU A 258 -2.56 -19.81 12.56
C LEU A 258 -3.18 -19.44 11.21
N LEU A 259 -3.55 -20.44 10.40
CA LEU A 259 -4.27 -20.22 9.14
C LEU A 259 -5.65 -19.59 9.39
N LYS A 260 -6.43 -20.10 10.37
CA LYS A 260 -7.70 -19.49 10.79
C LYS A 260 -7.53 -18.04 11.26
N LYS A 261 -6.49 -17.75 12.05
CA LYS A 261 -6.15 -16.37 12.47
C LYS A 261 -5.80 -15.48 11.27
N THR A 262 -5.09 -16.01 10.28
CA THR A 262 -4.71 -15.28 9.06
C THR A 262 -5.95 -14.93 8.24
N ILE A 263 -6.86 -15.88 8.03
CA ILE A 263 -8.15 -15.67 7.36
C ILE A 263 -8.96 -14.58 8.08
N LYS A 264 -9.04 -14.63 9.42
CA LYS A 264 -9.73 -13.61 10.22
C LYS A 264 -9.13 -12.22 10.04
N LYS A 265 -7.79 -12.11 10.02
CA LYS A 265 -7.09 -10.83 9.76
C LYS A 265 -7.40 -10.31 8.36
N GLU A 266 -7.40 -11.17 7.36
CA GLU A 266 -7.74 -10.80 5.99
C GLU A 266 -9.18 -10.29 5.88
N ARG A 267 -10.14 -10.99 6.50
CA ARG A 267 -11.54 -10.57 6.57
C ARG A 267 -11.69 -9.20 7.22
N LYS A 268 -11.03 -8.96 8.37
CA LYS A 268 -11.03 -7.66 9.04
C LYS A 268 -10.44 -6.55 8.15
N ARG A 269 -9.35 -6.82 7.44
CA ARG A 269 -8.73 -5.87 6.50
C ARG A 269 -9.70 -5.51 5.37
N LYS A 270 -10.35 -6.51 4.76
CA LYS A 270 -11.36 -6.29 3.71
C LYS A 270 -12.55 -5.49 4.23
N GLN A 271 -13.04 -5.79 5.44
CA GLN A 271 -14.12 -5.03 6.07
C GLN A 271 -13.74 -3.56 6.33
N LYS A 272 -12.54 -3.29 6.85
CA LYS A 272 -12.04 -1.92 7.03
C LYS A 272 -11.95 -1.18 5.71
N SER A 273 -11.44 -1.84 4.66
CA SER A 273 -11.40 -1.26 3.32
C SER A 273 -12.80 -0.93 2.78
N LYS A 274 -13.76 -1.84 2.96
CA LYS A 274 -15.16 -1.62 2.57
C LYS A 274 -15.77 -0.43 3.29
N LYS A 275 -15.60 -0.33 4.62
CA LYS A 275 -16.09 0.82 5.42
C LYS A 275 -15.47 2.13 4.94
N ASN A 276 -14.14 2.16 4.75
CA ASN A 276 -13.45 3.36 4.29
C ASN A 276 -13.92 3.79 2.89
N TRP A 277 -14.20 2.83 2.00
CA TRP A 277 -14.71 3.13 0.67
C TRP A 277 -16.13 3.68 0.72
N ALA A 278 -17.01 3.08 1.53
CA ALA A 278 -18.36 3.58 1.76
C ALA A 278 -18.35 5.03 2.31
N ALA A 279 -17.54 5.31 3.33
CA ALA A 279 -17.40 6.64 3.90
C ALA A 279 -16.88 7.68 2.89
N ARG A 280 -15.99 7.27 1.96
CA ARG A 280 -15.54 8.16 0.87
C ARG A 280 -16.67 8.47 -0.10
N MET A 281 -17.44 7.46 -0.49
CA MET A 281 -18.57 7.65 -1.41
C MET A 281 -19.65 8.54 -0.80
N GLU A 282 -19.96 8.33 0.48
CA GLU A 282 -20.86 9.19 1.24
C GLU A 282 -20.33 10.63 1.33
N GLY A 283 -19.05 10.81 1.66
CA GLY A 283 -18.43 12.14 1.68
C GLY A 283 -18.49 12.86 0.34
N ILE A 284 -18.31 12.14 -0.78
CA ILE A 284 -18.45 12.71 -2.12
C ILE A 284 -19.91 13.11 -2.39
N LYS A 285 -20.87 12.24 -2.04
CA LYS A 285 -22.31 12.51 -2.21
C LYS A 285 -22.73 13.74 -1.41
N ASN A 286 -22.34 13.83 -0.14
CA ASN A 286 -22.65 14.97 0.74
C ASN A 286 -22.05 16.27 0.18
N GLN A 287 -20.80 16.24 -0.31
CA GLN A 287 -20.18 17.42 -0.95
C GLN A 287 -20.90 17.86 -2.23
N GLN A 288 -21.42 16.91 -3.02
CA GLN A 288 -22.21 17.22 -4.21
C GLN A 288 -23.55 17.85 -3.81
N GLU A 289 -24.25 17.25 -2.85
CA GLU A 289 -25.52 17.75 -2.34
C GLU A 289 -25.38 19.15 -1.71
N GLU A 290 -24.36 19.38 -0.88
CA GLU A 290 -24.10 20.70 -0.29
C GLU A 290 -23.86 21.77 -1.37
N LYS A 291 -23.11 21.45 -2.43
CA LYS A 291 -22.88 22.38 -3.53
C LYS A 291 -24.17 22.69 -4.28
N GLN A 292 -25.01 21.68 -4.51
CA GLN A 292 -26.30 21.88 -5.17
C GLN A 292 -27.28 22.67 -4.30
N LYS A 293 -27.34 22.40 -2.99
CA LYS A 293 -28.14 23.16 -2.02
C LYS A 293 -27.72 24.64 -2.01
N LYS A 294 -26.42 24.92 -1.86
CA LYS A 294 -25.88 26.28 -1.93
C LYS A 294 -26.20 26.99 -3.25
N ARG A 295 -26.16 26.26 -4.37
CA ARG A 295 -26.55 26.81 -5.68
C ARG A 295 -28.05 27.13 -5.72
N GLY A 296 -28.90 26.25 -5.21
CA GLY A 296 -30.34 26.46 -5.08
C GLY A 296 -30.66 27.71 -4.25
N GLU A 297 -30.10 27.80 -3.05
CA GLU A 297 -30.25 28.94 -2.14
C GLU A 297 -29.82 30.27 -2.79
N ASN A 298 -28.67 30.28 -3.49
CA ASN A 298 -28.19 31.48 -4.19
C ASN A 298 -29.13 31.90 -5.34
N ILE A 299 -29.67 30.93 -6.09
CA ILE A 299 -30.64 31.21 -7.16
C ILE A 299 -31.94 31.76 -6.58
N GLU A 300 -32.44 31.19 -5.48
CA GLU A 300 -33.64 31.66 -4.79
C GLU A 300 -33.46 33.06 -4.21
N ALA A 301 -32.32 33.32 -3.55
CA ALA A 301 -31.96 34.64 -3.06
C ALA A 301 -31.92 35.67 -4.18
N ARG A 302 -31.32 35.32 -5.35
CA ARG A 302 -31.33 36.19 -6.54
C ARG A 302 -32.74 36.44 -7.06
N LYS A 303 -33.59 35.41 -7.15
CA LYS A 303 -35.00 35.55 -7.57
C LYS A 303 -35.77 36.47 -6.62
N LYS A 304 -35.65 36.28 -5.30
CA LYS A 304 -36.26 37.13 -4.27
C LYS A 304 -35.78 38.58 -4.39
N HIS A 305 -34.47 38.80 -4.50
CA HIS A 305 -33.90 40.14 -4.66
C HIS A 305 -34.40 40.86 -5.92
N VAL A 306 -34.48 40.16 -7.07
CA VAL A 306 -35.04 40.73 -8.30
C VAL A 306 -36.51 41.11 -8.12
N LYS A 307 -37.33 40.25 -7.50
CA LYS A 307 -38.74 40.56 -7.19
C LYS A 307 -38.87 41.78 -6.26
N MET A 308 -38.09 41.80 -5.18
CA MET A 308 -38.06 42.93 -4.23
C MET A 308 -37.64 44.25 -4.91
N ASN A 309 -36.64 44.22 -5.78
CA ASN A 309 -36.20 45.42 -6.51
C ASN A 309 -37.25 45.92 -7.52
N LYS A 310 -38.00 45.01 -8.16
CA LYS A 310 -39.13 45.39 -9.01
C LYS A 310 -40.22 46.09 -8.19
N LEU A 311 -40.58 45.53 -7.04
CA LEU A 311 -41.55 46.13 -6.12
C LEU A 311 -41.08 47.51 -5.64
N LYS A 312 -39.83 47.63 -5.16
CA LYS A 312 -39.25 48.92 -4.74
C LYS A 312 -39.27 49.98 -5.87
N ARG A 313 -39.00 49.59 -7.12
CA ARG A 313 -39.06 50.49 -8.28
C ARG A 313 -40.49 50.92 -8.62
N ALA A 314 -41.48 50.03 -8.45
CA ALA A 314 -42.89 50.36 -8.67
C ALA A 314 -43.41 51.33 -7.61
N ALA A 315 -43.09 51.10 -6.33
CA ALA A 315 -43.42 52.00 -5.22
C ALA A 315 -42.84 53.41 -5.44
N LYS A 316 -41.56 53.50 -5.82
CA LYS A 316 -40.91 54.80 -6.13
C LYS A 316 -41.57 55.57 -7.27
N ARG A 317 -42.30 54.89 -8.17
CA ARG A 317 -43.04 55.52 -9.27
C ARG A 317 -44.51 55.80 -8.93
N GLY A 318 -44.90 55.68 -7.65
CA GLY A 318 -46.27 55.95 -7.19
C GLY A 318 -47.29 54.89 -7.58
N ARG A 319 -46.87 53.70 -8.02
CA ARG A 319 -47.79 52.61 -8.36
C ARG A 319 -48.21 51.88 -7.07
N ILE A 320 -49.51 51.77 -6.81
CA ILE A 320 -50.07 51.04 -5.67
C ILE A 320 -49.67 49.56 -5.78
N ILE A 321 -49.05 49.02 -4.74
CA ILE A 321 -48.61 47.62 -4.66
C ILE A 321 -49.69 46.85 -3.88
N PRO A 322 -50.44 45.93 -4.51
CA PRO A 322 -51.43 45.14 -3.79
C PRO A 322 -50.72 44.14 -2.87
N GLY A 323 -51.08 44.14 -1.57
CA GLY A 323 -50.56 43.22 -0.56
C GLY A 323 -49.35 43.70 0.22
N PHE A 324 -49.06 45.01 0.20
CA PHE A 324 -48.18 45.70 1.13
C PHE A 324 -48.86 46.93 1.71
#